data_AF-A0A2V9FI09-F1
#
_entry.id   AF-A0A2V9FI09-F1
#
_cell.length_a   1.000
_cell.length_b   1.000
_cell.length_c   1.000
_cell.angle_alpha   90.00
_cell.angle_beta   90.00
_cell.angle_gamma   90.00
#
_symmetry.space_group_name_H-M   'P 1'
#
loop_
_entity.id
_entity.type
_entity.pdbx_description
1 polymer ?
#
loop_
_entity_poly.entity_id
_entity_poly.type
_entity_poly.pdbx_seq_one_letter_code
_entity_poly.pdbx_strand_id
1 'polypeptide(L)'
;MPRKPLLLPLCTLVTCCLALLPHTLGGEPGPLYSRLTAHEWGTFTSIADSTGRAAQWSPLTGSTDLPAFVEHSRNAGFKLGLRGTVRMETPVLYLYDSREETVSVKVAFSKGVITEWYPRASRVEPAANIFDGTLYQPHPDGSIAWDSVTVSPSLRAEFPRENLDNRYYAARMTSSTPLRVKTPAGEQQEKFLFYRGVSTFPVPLSAKLTAAGKLLVENRSEEEIPNTILVERRGEQVGYRIGGALRKDVVLGAAELTATIDDLGRDVEGMLVAQGLYQDEAHAMLETWRGSWFEEGSRLLYIVPTAFVDGVLPLSINPAPSQTVRVFVGRLEIVTRATEKAVEGALVTHDSATLKMYGRFLEPILATMIQEESNPARVQRYYQALNSYFSSEVAHNRRRD
;
A
#
# COMPACT_ATOMS: atom_id res chain seq x y z
N MET A 1 -75.38 25.61 52.61
CA MET A 1 -74.00 25.73 52.09
C MET A 1 -73.06 24.95 52.99
N PRO A 2 -72.77 23.67 52.73
CA PRO A 2 -71.93 22.88 53.61
C PRO A 2 -70.47 22.83 53.14
N ARG A 3 -69.59 22.90 54.14
CA ARG A 3 -68.14 23.02 54.10
C ARG A 3 -67.48 21.75 53.54
N LYS A 4 -66.47 21.93 52.69
CA LYS A 4 -65.62 20.87 52.13
C LYS A 4 -64.70 20.27 53.21
N PRO A 5 -64.47 18.95 53.23
CA PRO A 5 -63.48 18.32 54.07
C PRO A 5 -62.11 18.24 53.38
N LEU A 6 -61.08 18.22 54.23
CA LEU A 6 -59.65 18.12 53.97
C LEU A 6 -59.29 16.71 53.44
N LEU A 7 -58.50 16.61 52.37
CA LEU A 7 -57.92 15.34 51.87
C LEU A 7 -56.41 15.54 51.67
N LEU A 8 -55.61 14.78 52.41
CA LEU A 8 -54.16 14.64 52.24
C LEU A 8 -53.83 13.96 50.89
N PRO A 9 -52.74 14.34 50.21
CA PRO A 9 -52.31 13.64 49.00
C PRO A 9 -51.51 12.38 49.34
N LEU A 10 -51.88 11.29 48.68
CA LEU A 10 -51.30 9.96 48.73
C LEU A 10 -50.01 9.92 47.87
N CYS A 11 -48.87 9.57 48.47
CA CYS A 11 -47.62 9.30 47.73
C CYS A 11 -47.74 7.99 46.94
N THR A 12 -47.77 8.06 45.61
CA THR A 12 -47.61 6.90 44.72
C THR A 12 -46.13 6.69 44.38
N LEU A 13 -45.57 5.59 44.89
CA LEU A 13 -44.28 5.04 44.43
C LEU A 13 -44.42 4.52 43.00
N VAL A 14 -43.60 5.03 42.08
CA VAL A 14 -43.43 4.48 40.73
C VAL A 14 -42.24 3.51 40.75
N THR A 15 -42.54 2.22 40.65
CA THR A 15 -41.54 1.16 40.47
C THR A 15 -41.23 1.02 38.98
N CYS A 16 -40.05 1.45 38.55
CA CYS A 16 -39.53 1.20 37.20
C CYS A 16 -39.04 -0.25 37.09
N CYS A 17 -39.80 -1.11 36.41
CA CYS A 17 -39.30 -2.39 35.93
C CYS A 17 -38.48 -2.17 34.64
N LEU A 18 -37.15 -2.26 34.74
CA LEU A 18 -36.26 -2.38 33.59
C LEU A 18 -36.35 -3.81 33.04
N ALA A 19 -36.99 -3.98 31.89
CA ALA A 19 -36.91 -5.21 31.11
C ALA A 19 -35.55 -5.25 30.37
N LEU A 20 -34.66 -6.12 30.81
CA LEU A 20 -33.43 -6.46 30.09
C LEU A 20 -33.79 -7.31 28.87
N LEU A 21 -33.79 -6.72 27.68
CA LEU A 21 -33.79 -7.46 26.42
C LEU A 21 -32.36 -7.94 26.14
N PRO A 22 -32.14 -9.23 25.82
CA PRO A 22 -30.83 -9.70 25.42
C PRO A 22 -30.49 -9.11 24.04
N HIS A 23 -29.47 -8.26 23.99
CA HIS A 23 -28.84 -7.85 22.74
C HIS A 23 -28.10 -9.06 22.16
N THR A 24 -28.77 -9.77 21.26
CA THR A 24 -28.06 -10.62 20.30
C THR A 24 -27.20 -9.69 19.45
N LEU A 25 -25.87 -9.83 19.56
CA LEU A 25 -24.90 -9.36 18.57
C LEU A 25 -25.16 -10.14 17.26
N GLY A 26 -26.23 -9.76 16.57
CA GLY A 26 -26.42 -10.10 15.17
C GLY A 26 -25.46 -9.22 14.40
N GLY A 27 -24.42 -9.81 13.81
CA GLY A 27 -23.67 -9.15 12.75
C GLY A 27 -24.67 -8.69 11.69
N GLU A 28 -24.58 -7.43 11.29
CA GLU A 28 -25.32 -6.95 10.11
C GLU A 28 -25.07 -7.98 8.98
N PRO A 29 -26.12 -8.50 8.31
CA PRO A 29 -25.92 -9.34 7.16
C PRO A 29 -25.11 -8.54 6.15
N GLY A 30 -23.89 -9.02 5.87
CA GLY A 30 -23.04 -8.41 4.84
C GLY A 30 -23.80 -8.30 3.52
N PRO A 31 -23.37 -7.42 2.60
CA PRO A 31 -24.11 -7.15 1.37
C PRO A 31 -24.45 -8.47 0.66
N LEU A 32 -25.71 -8.66 0.29
CA LEU A 32 -26.14 -9.84 -0.45
C LEU A 32 -25.72 -9.68 -1.93
N TYR A 33 -24.56 -10.21 -2.27
CA TYR A 33 -24.04 -10.20 -3.63
C TYR A 33 -24.80 -11.20 -4.50
N SER A 34 -25.64 -10.70 -5.40
CA SER A 34 -26.44 -11.57 -6.30
C SER A 34 -25.61 -12.24 -7.41
N ARG A 35 -24.41 -11.71 -7.68
CA ARG A 35 -23.45 -12.15 -8.70
C ARG A 35 -22.02 -11.80 -8.27
N LEU A 36 -21.04 -12.51 -8.83
CA LEU A 36 -19.62 -12.28 -8.60
C LEU A 36 -19.23 -10.81 -8.75
N THR A 37 -18.63 -10.25 -7.70
CA THR A 37 -18.06 -8.90 -7.68
C THR A 37 -16.58 -8.97 -7.32
N ALA A 38 -15.73 -8.19 -7.99
CA ALA A 38 -14.29 -8.18 -7.81
C ALA A 38 -13.82 -6.79 -7.38
N HIS A 39 -13.11 -6.69 -6.26
CA HIS A 39 -12.53 -5.44 -5.78
C HIS A 39 -11.03 -5.63 -5.65
N GLU A 40 -10.25 -4.73 -6.24
CA GLU A 40 -8.81 -4.74 -6.16
C GLU A 40 -8.30 -3.42 -5.60
N TRP A 41 -7.39 -3.50 -4.64
CA TRP A 41 -6.60 -2.34 -4.26
C TRP A 41 -5.13 -2.65 -4.15
N GLY A 42 -4.30 -1.63 -4.29
CA GLY A 42 -2.85 -1.77 -4.24
C GLY A 42 -2.12 -0.45 -4.08
N THR A 43 -0.80 -0.51 -3.92
CA THR A 43 0.06 0.67 -3.84
C THR A 43 1.19 0.57 -4.86
N PHE A 44 1.42 1.66 -5.60
CA PHE A 44 2.62 1.87 -6.39
C PHE A 44 3.55 2.84 -5.66
N THR A 45 4.74 2.39 -5.31
CA THR A 45 5.74 3.17 -4.59
C THR A 45 6.89 3.55 -5.53
N SER A 46 7.24 4.84 -5.52
CA SER A 46 8.33 5.45 -6.29
C SER A 46 9.02 6.53 -5.46
N ILE A 47 10.18 7.01 -5.90
CA ILE A 47 10.85 8.21 -5.38
C ILE A 47 11.13 9.19 -6.51
N ALA A 48 10.89 10.46 -6.27
CA ALA A 48 11.21 11.52 -7.21
C ALA A 48 12.73 11.78 -7.25
N ASP A 49 13.29 11.87 -8.46
CA ASP A 49 14.61 12.44 -8.70
C ASP A 49 14.56 13.99 -8.69
N SER A 50 15.70 14.63 -8.94
CA SER A 50 15.84 16.10 -9.03
C SER A 50 15.01 16.76 -10.15
N THR A 51 14.51 15.96 -11.11
CA THR A 51 13.59 16.41 -12.17
C THR A 51 12.12 16.21 -11.80
N GLY A 52 11.85 15.51 -10.68
CA GLY A 52 10.53 15.17 -10.19
C GLY A 52 9.95 13.88 -10.77
N ARG A 53 10.73 13.12 -11.54
CA ARG A 53 10.32 11.85 -12.16
C ARG A 53 10.70 10.68 -11.25
N ALA A 54 10.04 9.54 -11.43
CA ALA A 54 10.40 8.34 -10.68
C ALA A 54 11.84 7.90 -10.99
N ALA A 55 12.70 7.94 -9.97
CA ALA A 55 14.09 7.54 -10.06
C ALA A 55 14.25 6.02 -10.05
N GLN A 56 15.32 5.52 -10.66
CA GLN A 56 15.72 4.14 -10.51
C GLN A 56 16.27 3.90 -9.09
N TRP A 57 15.80 2.84 -8.43
CA TRP A 57 16.30 2.39 -7.14
C TRP A 57 16.34 0.86 -7.05
N SER A 58 16.86 0.32 -5.95
CA SER A 58 16.66 -1.09 -5.57
C SER A 58 15.43 -1.24 -4.66
N PRO A 59 14.22 -1.45 -5.22
CA PRO A 59 12.98 -1.54 -4.45
C PRO A 59 12.96 -2.71 -3.48
N LEU A 60 13.72 -3.76 -3.75
CA LEU A 60 13.75 -4.97 -2.96
C LEU A 60 15.06 -5.02 -2.15
N THR A 61 14.96 -4.89 -0.83
CA THR A 61 16.12 -4.90 0.08
C THR A 61 16.14 -6.19 0.89
N GLY A 62 16.75 -7.26 0.38
CA GLY A 62 17.22 -8.46 1.12
C GLY A 62 16.20 -9.27 1.94
N SER A 63 15.64 -8.69 3.00
CA SER A 63 14.61 -9.31 3.84
C SER A 63 13.24 -8.80 3.43
N THR A 64 12.26 -9.70 3.35
CA THR A 64 10.86 -9.30 3.22
C THR A 64 10.12 -9.56 4.50
N ASP A 65 9.40 -8.56 4.98
CA ASP A 65 8.46 -8.65 6.10
C ASP A 65 7.20 -9.47 5.77
N LEU A 66 7.24 -10.26 4.70
CA LEU A 66 6.14 -11.12 4.28
C LEU A 66 6.11 -12.39 5.14
N PRO A 67 4.92 -12.95 5.41
CA PRO A 67 4.80 -14.29 5.98
C PRO A 67 5.52 -15.34 5.11
N ALA A 68 6.11 -16.34 5.73
CA ALA A 68 6.88 -17.43 5.11
C ALA A 68 6.03 -18.34 4.20
N PHE A 69 4.71 -18.33 4.34
CA PHE A 69 3.81 -19.07 3.44
C PHE A 69 3.65 -18.39 2.06
N VAL A 70 4.13 -17.15 1.90
CA VAL A 70 4.07 -16.41 0.64
C VAL A 70 5.04 -17.01 -0.38
N GLU A 71 4.57 -17.19 -1.61
CA GLU A 71 5.39 -17.69 -2.71
C GLU A 71 6.34 -16.59 -3.20
N HIS A 72 7.54 -17.00 -3.60
CA HIS A 72 8.60 -16.12 -4.06
C HIS A 72 9.10 -16.58 -5.44
N SER A 73 9.42 -15.63 -6.32
CA SER A 73 10.12 -15.93 -7.56
C SER A 73 11.52 -16.49 -7.25
N ARG A 74 11.72 -17.78 -7.56
CA ARG A 74 13.01 -18.52 -7.65
C ARG A 74 13.94 -18.57 -6.41
N ASN A 75 13.75 -17.75 -5.35
CA ASN A 75 14.17 -17.89 -3.93
C ASN A 75 14.17 -16.50 -3.24
N ALA A 76 14.02 -16.41 -1.89
CA ALA A 76 13.96 -15.13 -1.18
C ALA A 76 15.19 -14.20 -1.41
N GLY A 77 16.39 -14.77 -1.61
CA GLY A 77 17.64 -14.03 -1.87
C GLY A 77 17.78 -13.45 -3.29
N PHE A 78 16.91 -13.82 -4.22
CA PHE A 78 16.85 -13.27 -5.60
C PHE A 78 16.56 -11.77 -5.66
N LYS A 79 15.94 -11.26 -4.61
CA LYS A 79 15.47 -9.88 -4.47
C LYS A 79 16.60 -8.85 -4.43
N LEU A 80 17.82 -9.28 -4.13
CA LEU A 80 19.01 -8.42 -4.06
C LEU A 80 19.49 -8.07 -5.47
N GLY A 81 18.95 -7.00 -6.04
CA GLY A 81 19.47 -6.39 -7.28
C GLY A 81 18.45 -6.07 -8.36
N LEU A 82 17.18 -6.46 -8.22
CA LEU A 82 16.17 -6.08 -9.23
C LEU A 82 15.86 -4.58 -9.13
N ARG A 83 16.47 -3.76 -9.98
CA ARG A 83 16.24 -2.31 -10.03
C ARG A 83 15.02 -1.95 -10.88
N GLY A 84 14.27 -0.95 -10.44
CA GLY A 84 13.08 -0.43 -11.14
C GLY A 84 12.78 1.01 -10.74
N THR A 85 11.74 1.60 -11.30
CA THR A 85 11.23 2.94 -10.90
C THR A 85 9.95 2.84 -10.07
N VAL A 86 9.28 1.69 -10.09
CA VAL A 86 8.03 1.44 -9.36
C VAL A 86 8.10 0.10 -8.65
N ARG A 87 7.78 0.10 -7.36
CA ARG A 87 7.45 -1.11 -6.60
C ARG A 87 5.94 -1.18 -6.44
N MET A 88 5.34 -2.22 -7.01
CA MET A 88 3.96 -2.60 -6.70
C MET A 88 4.02 -3.41 -5.41
N GLU A 89 3.45 -2.89 -4.32
CA GLU A 89 3.77 -3.37 -2.97
C GLU A 89 2.87 -4.51 -2.46
N THR A 90 1.54 -4.36 -2.46
CA THR A 90 0.59 -5.42 -2.08
C THR A 90 -0.78 -5.13 -2.70
N PRO A 91 -0.91 -5.30 -4.03
CA PRO A 91 -2.20 -5.57 -4.63
C PRO A 91 -2.86 -6.78 -3.96
N VAL A 92 -4.11 -6.60 -3.54
CA VAL A 92 -5.00 -7.69 -3.17
C VAL A 92 -6.27 -7.61 -3.99
N LEU A 93 -6.73 -8.77 -4.48
CA LEU A 93 -7.99 -8.93 -5.19
C LEU A 93 -8.96 -9.71 -4.33
N TYR A 94 -10.01 -9.03 -3.87
CA TYR A 94 -11.16 -9.63 -3.19
C TYR A 94 -12.21 -10.07 -4.19
N LEU A 95 -12.83 -11.21 -3.89
CA LEU A 95 -14.00 -11.71 -4.61
C LEU A 95 -15.17 -11.79 -3.64
N TYR A 96 -16.34 -11.41 -4.12
CA TYR A 96 -17.59 -11.45 -3.38
C TYR A 96 -18.64 -12.21 -4.18
N ASP A 97 -19.19 -13.28 -3.60
CA ASP A 97 -20.31 -14.01 -4.17
C ASP A 97 -21.14 -14.66 -3.05
N SER A 98 -22.47 -14.74 -3.25
CA SER A 98 -23.36 -15.47 -2.35
C SER A 98 -23.44 -16.96 -2.67
N ARG A 99 -22.84 -17.40 -3.77
CA ARG A 99 -22.82 -18.79 -4.23
C ARG A 99 -21.39 -19.30 -4.31
N GLU A 100 -21.24 -20.62 -4.15
CA GLU A 100 -19.97 -21.25 -4.48
C GLU A 100 -19.79 -21.24 -6.01
N GLU A 101 -18.69 -20.66 -6.46
CA GLU A 101 -18.36 -20.55 -7.88
C GLU A 101 -16.84 -20.69 -8.08
N THR A 102 -16.42 -21.22 -9.23
CA THR A 102 -15.00 -21.33 -9.57
C THR A 102 -14.68 -20.37 -10.70
N VAL A 103 -13.67 -19.55 -10.48
CA VAL A 103 -13.21 -18.54 -11.44
C VAL A 103 -11.77 -18.80 -11.84
N SER A 104 -11.38 -18.35 -13.03
CA SER A 104 -9.99 -18.13 -13.38
C SER A 104 -9.66 -16.65 -13.31
N VAL A 105 -8.44 -16.32 -12.91
CA VAL A 105 -7.94 -14.95 -12.77
C VAL A 105 -6.58 -14.84 -13.47
N LYS A 106 -6.39 -13.79 -14.27
CA LYS A 106 -5.09 -13.44 -14.85
C LYS A 106 -4.84 -11.94 -14.71
N VAL A 107 -3.65 -11.60 -14.26
CA VAL A 107 -3.15 -10.22 -14.19
C VAL A 107 -1.89 -10.12 -15.05
N ALA A 108 -1.88 -9.20 -16.00
CA ALA A 108 -0.65 -8.79 -16.69
C ALA A 108 0.00 -7.62 -15.93
N PHE A 109 1.31 -7.43 -16.10
CA PHE A 109 2.05 -6.37 -15.44
C PHE A 109 3.03 -5.70 -16.40
N SER A 110 2.63 -4.55 -16.92
CA SER A 110 3.35 -3.85 -17.97
C SER A 110 4.74 -3.42 -17.51
N LYS A 111 5.76 -3.69 -18.34
CA LYS A 111 7.18 -3.40 -18.08
C LYS A 111 7.66 -3.88 -16.71
N GLY A 112 7.00 -4.90 -16.18
CA GLY A 112 7.22 -5.38 -14.83
C GLY A 112 7.28 -6.88 -14.74
N VAL A 113 7.63 -7.34 -13.55
CA VAL A 113 7.72 -8.75 -13.20
C VAL A 113 7.08 -8.98 -11.84
N ILE A 114 6.42 -10.13 -11.69
CA ILE A 114 5.81 -10.56 -10.43
C ILE A 114 6.87 -11.27 -9.59
N THR A 115 7.06 -10.81 -8.36
CA THR A 115 8.15 -11.27 -7.48
C THR A 115 7.65 -12.07 -6.30
N GLU A 116 6.44 -11.78 -5.79
CA GLU A 116 5.81 -12.53 -4.71
C GLU A 116 4.29 -12.59 -4.87
N TRP A 117 3.68 -13.68 -4.40
CA TRP A 117 2.24 -13.89 -4.51
C TRP A 117 1.72 -14.94 -3.52
N TYR A 118 0.42 -14.93 -3.28
CA TYR A 118 -0.29 -15.97 -2.52
C TYR A 118 -1.79 -15.90 -2.84
N PRO A 119 -2.53 -17.01 -2.92
CA PRO A 119 -2.10 -18.42 -2.93
C PRO A 119 -1.25 -18.77 -4.16
N ARG A 120 -0.78 -20.02 -4.27
CA ARG A 120 0.00 -20.53 -5.39
C ARG A 120 -0.73 -20.29 -6.72
N ALA A 121 -0.07 -19.55 -7.61
CA ALA A 121 -0.51 -19.35 -8.98
C ALA A 121 -0.30 -20.61 -9.84
N SER A 122 -1.17 -20.81 -10.83
CA SER A 122 -0.98 -21.79 -11.90
C SER A 122 0.21 -21.44 -12.78
N ARG A 123 0.43 -20.14 -13.03
CA ARG A 123 1.45 -19.65 -13.95
C ARG A 123 1.93 -18.26 -13.55
N VAL A 124 3.23 -18.04 -13.62
CA VAL A 124 3.88 -16.73 -13.45
C VAL A 124 4.87 -16.54 -14.59
N GLU A 125 4.82 -15.37 -15.22
CA GLU A 125 5.71 -14.98 -16.32
C GLU A 125 6.41 -13.64 -16.03
N PRO A 126 7.63 -13.44 -16.59
CA PRO A 126 8.42 -14.43 -17.30
C PRO A 126 8.90 -15.55 -16.36
N ALA A 127 8.95 -16.78 -16.86
CA ALA A 127 9.40 -17.90 -16.04
C ALA A 127 10.92 -17.85 -15.79
N ALA A 128 11.69 -17.11 -16.59
CA ALA A 128 13.15 -17.04 -16.61
C ALA A 128 13.77 -16.35 -15.38
N ASN A 129 15.10 -16.43 -15.24
CA ASN A 129 15.81 -15.66 -14.22
C ASN A 129 15.70 -14.15 -14.55
N ILE A 130 15.33 -13.35 -13.55
CA ILE A 130 15.30 -11.89 -13.62
C ILE A 130 16.49 -11.40 -12.78
N PHE A 131 17.32 -10.53 -13.31
CA PHE A 131 18.49 -10.02 -12.61
C PHE A 131 18.51 -8.49 -12.64
N ASP A 132 19.55 -7.90 -12.06
CA ASP A 132 19.77 -6.47 -12.16
C ASP A 132 19.80 -6.02 -13.63
N GLY A 133 19.05 -4.96 -13.93
CA GLY A 133 18.87 -4.42 -15.27
C GLY A 133 17.86 -5.13 -16.17
N THR A 134 17.26 -6.27 -15.77
CA THR A 134 16.29 -6.98 -16.65
C THR A 134 15.13 -6.07 -17.08
N LEU A 135 14.62 -5.23 -16.19
CA LEU A 135 13.52 -4.30 -16.48
C LEU A 135 13.88 -3.14 -17.42
N TYR A 136 15.17 -2.99 -17.74
CA TYR A 136 15.68 -1.93 -18.63
C TYR A 136 16.17 -2.50 -19.97
N GLN A 137 16.12 -3.82 -20.14
CA GLN A 137 16.34 -4.48 -21.42
C GLN A 137 14.99 -4.85 -22.06
N PRO A 138 14.93 -5.11 -23.37
CA PRO A 138 13.71 -5.63 -23.98
C PRO A 138 13.32 -6.96 -23.31
N HIS A 139 12.14 -6.98 -22.68
CA HIS A 139 11.58 -8.16 -22.03
C HIS A 139 10.07 -8.21 -22.28
N PRO A 140 9.44 -9.39 -22.30
CA PRO A 140 7.98 -9.47 -22.31
C PRO A 140 7.43 -8.94 -20.98
N ASP A 141 6.23 -8.37 -21.03
CA ASP A 141 5.49 -8.00 -19.82
C ASP A 141 5.29 -9.21 -18.90
N GLY A 142 5.30 -8.94 -17.59
CA GLY A 142 5.05 -9.97 -16.59
C GLY A 142 3.59 -10.37 -16.55
N SER A 143 3.30 -11.55 -16.00
CA SER A 143 1.93 -11.92 -15.67
C SER A 143 1.85 -12.96 -14.55
N ILE A 144 0.69 -13.06 -13.93
CA ILE A 144 0.34 -14.10 -12.96
C ILE A 144 -1.08 -14.59 -13.23
N ALA A 145 -1.30 -15.90 -13.11
CA ALA A 145 -2.61 -16.50 -13.35
C ALA A 145 -2.93 -17.62 -12.34
N TRP A 146 -4.19 -17.69 -11.96
CA TRP A 146 -4.83 -18.80 -11.26
C TRP A 146 -5.93 -19.34 -12.16
N ASP A 147 -5.75 -20.56 -12.66
CA ASP A 147 -6.71 -21.15 -13.61
C ASP A 147 -7.98 -21.67 -12.90
N SER A 148 -7.92 -21.85 -11.58
CA SER A 148 -9.04 -22.33 -10.77
C SER A 148 -8.94 -21.81 -9.33
N VAL A 149 -9.82 -20.87 -9.00
CA VAL A 149 -10.04 -20.31 -7.67
C VAL A 149 -11.48 -20.56 -7.30
N THR A 150 -11.72 -21.35 -6.27
CA THR A 150 -13.08 -21.59 -5.75
C THR A 150 -13.41 -20.53 -4.72
N VAL A 151 -14.40 -19.68 -5.01
CA VAL A 151 -15.00 -18.70 -4.11
C VAL A 151 -16.10 -19.43 -3.33
N SER A 152 -16.00 -19.49 -1.99
CA SER A 152 -16.90 -20.33 -1.17
C SER A 152 -17.40 -19.58 0.08
N PRO A 153 -18.63 -19.03 0.07
CA PRO A 153 -19.18 -18.27 1.20
C PRO A 153 -19.49 -19.11 2.43
N SER A 154 -19.68 -20.42 2.27
CA SER A 154 -19.90 -21.35 3.38
C SER A 154 -18.59 -21.87 4.01
N LEU A 155 -17.43 -21.45 3.50
CA LEU A 155 -16.15 -21.92 4.01
C LEU A 155 -15.89 -21.38 5.41
N ARG A 156 -15.80 -22.29 6.40
CA ARG A 156 -15.19 -21.99 7.70
C ARG A 156 -13.68 -21.99 7.53
N ALA A 157 -13.16 -20.91 6.99
CA ALA A 157 -11.77 -20.83 6.58
C ALA A 157 -10.82 -20.66 7.78
N GLU A 158 -9.73 -21.44 7.77
CA GLU A 158 -8.58 -21.24 8.65
C GLU A 158 -7.42 -20.72 7.80
N PHE A 159 -7.25 -19.41 7.80
CA PHE A 159 -6.20 -18.77 7.01
C PHE A 159 -4.83 -18.97 7.66
N PRO A 160 -3.76 -19.20 6.87
CA PRO A 160 -2.43 -19.39 7.43
C PRO A 160 -2.01 -18.15 8.22
N ARG A 161 -1.56 -18.37 9.46
CA ARG A 161 -1.08 -17.30 10.33
C ARG A 161 0.12 -17.81 11.09
N GLU A 162 1.15 -16.99 11.12
CA GLU A 162 2.33 -17.22 11.94
C GLU A 162 2.13 -16.66 13.34
N ASN A 163 2.91 -17.16 14.30
CA ASN A 163 2.84 -16.71 15.70
C ASN A 163 3.31 -15.26 15.90
N LEU A 164 3.93 -14.65 14.89
CA LEU A 164 4.37 -13.26 14.89
C LEU A 164 3.28 -12.37 14.28
N ASP A 165 2.99 -11.25 14.95
CA ASP A 165 2.13 -10.23 14.37
C ASP A 165 2.76 -9.64 13.11
N ASN A 166 1.97 -9.60 12.04
CA ASN A 166 2.38 -9.11 10.74
C ASN A 166 1.29 -8.21 10.16
N ARG A 167 1.67 -7.02 9.70
CA ARG A 167 0.75 -6.01 9.16
C ARG A 167 -0.09 -6.52 7.98
N TYR A 168 0.41 -7.46 7.18
CA TYR A 168 -0.33 -7.98 6.03
C TYR A 168 -1.59 -8.77 6.42
N TYR A 169 -1.72 -9.21 7.69
CA TYR A 169 -2.96 -9.83 8.17
C TYR A 169 -4.13 -8.84 8.27
N ALA A 170 -3.85 -7.53 8.32
CA ALA A 170 -4.89 -6.49 8.28
C ALA A 170 -5.71 -6.55 6.97
N ALA A 171 -5.13 -7.02 5.86
CA ALA A 171 -5.84 -7.25 4.61
C ALA A 171 -6.99 -8.28 4.73
N ARG A 172 -7.05 -9.07 5.83
CA ARG A 172 -8.17 -9.99 6.10
C ARG A 172 -9.35 -9.33 6.82
N MET A 173 -9.26 -8.07 7.20
CA MET A 173 -10.32 -7.32 7.91
C MET A 173 -11.44 -6.86 6.98
N THR A 174 -11.85 -7.74 6.08
CA THR A 174 -12.91 -7.50 5.09
C THR A 174 -13.98 -8.57 5.18
N SER A 175 -15.14 -8.27 4.59
CA SER A 175 -16.27 -9.19 4.39
C SER A 175 -16.14 -10.01 3.10
N SER A 176 -14.97 -10.04 2.46
CA SER A 176 -14.77 -10.79 1.22
C SER A 176 -15.04 -12.28 1.40
N THR A 177 -15.50 -12.88 0.31
CA THR A 177 -15.82 -14.30 0.30
C THR A 177 -14.51 -15.09 0.32
N PRO A 178 -14.33 -16.02 1.28
CA PRO A 178 -13.13 -16.85 1.32
C PRO A 178 -12.94 -17.63 0.02
N LEU A 179 -11.69 -17.80 -0.38
CA LEU A 179 -11.29 -18.53 -1.57
C LEU A 179 -10.42 -19.73 -1.23
N ARG A 180 -10.45 -20.72 -2.13
CA ARG A 180 -9.65 -21.94 -2.09
C ARG A 180 -8.91 -22.11 -3.41
N VAL A 181 -7.63 -22.46 -3.32
CA VAL A 181 -6.80 -22.85 -4.45
C VAL A 181 -6.21 -24.23 -4.17
N LYS A 182 -6.49 -25.18 -5.06
CA LYS A 182 -5.93 -26.53 -4.97
C LYS A 182 -4.51 -26.52 -5.53
N THR A 183 -3.56 -27.02 -4.75
CA THR A 183 -2.15 -27.13 -5.14
C THR A 183 -1.67 -28.57 -5.03
N PRO A 184 -0.54 -28.93 -5.67
CA PRO A 184 0.08 -30.24 -5.46
C PRO A 184 0.45 -30.52 -3.99
N ALA A 185 0.70 -29.48 -3.18
CA ALA A 185 1.05 -29.60 -1.77
C ALA A 185 -0.16 -29.64 -0.83
N GLY A 186 -1.38 -29.56 -1.38
CA GLY A 186 -2.62 -29.46 -0.62
C GLY A 186 -3.42 -28.21 -0.98
N GLU A 187 -4.45 -27.94 -0.20
CA GLU A 187 -5.31 -26.78 -0.42
C GLU A 187 -4.78 -25.55 0.32
N GLN A 188 -4.81 -24.41 -0.36
CA GLN A 188 -4.53 -23.11 0.23
C GLN A 188 -5.82 -22.28 0.29
N GLN A 189 -6.02 -21.59 1.42
CA GLN A 189 -7.20 -20.78 1.68
C GLN A 189 -6.79 -19.35 2.01
N GLU A 190 -7.53 -18.36 1.52
CA GLU A 190 -7.33 -16.94 1.83
C GLU A 190 -8.63 -16.17 1.61
N LYS A 191 -8.65 -14.88 1.96
CA LYS A 191 -9.72 -13.93 1.62
C LYS A 191 -9.52 -13.21 0.29
N PHE A 192 -8.33 -13.30 -0.29
CA PHE A 192 -7.88 -12.52 -1.43
C PHE A 192 -6.79 -13.24 -2.22
N LEU A 193 -6.60 -12.84 -3.48
CA LEU A 193 -5.38 -13.12 -4.22
C LEU A 193 -4.41 -11.95 -4.01
N PHE A 194 -3.23 -12.24 -3.50
CA PHE A 194 -2.14 -11.29 -3.32
C PHE A 194 -1.08 -11.52 -4.40
N TYR A 195 -0.57 -10.42 -4.96
CA TYR A 195 0.57 -10.45 -5.85
C TYR A 195 1.29 -9.11 -5.78
N ARG A 196 2.60 -9.10 -5.97
CA ARG A 196 3.40 -7.88 -5.98
C ARG A 196 4.60 -8.01 -6.91
N GLY A 197 5.23 -6.89 -7.24
CA GLY A 197 6.23 -6.86 -8.29
C GLY A 197 6.99 -5.55 -8.43
N VAL A 198 7.90 -5.52 -9.40
CA VAL A 198 8.68 -4.34 -9.75
C VAL A 198 8.48 -4.02 -11.23
N SER A 199 8.36 -2.74 -11.57
CA SER A 199 8.20 -2.25 -12.95
C SER A 199 9.01 -0.99 -13.23
N THR A 200 9.11 -0.65 -14.52
CA THR A 200 9.71 0.58 -15.07
C THR A 200 8.71 1.42 -15.88
N PHE A 201 7.40 1.18 -15.76
CA PHE A 201 6.41 2.05 -16.41
C PHE A 201 6.52 3.51 -15.91
N PRO A 202 6.26 4.51 -16.77
CA PRO A 202 6.21 5.90 -16.34
C PRO A 202 4.96 6.13 -15.48
N VAL A 203 5.16 6.49 -14.21
CA VAL A 203 4.06 6.87 -13.30
C VAL A 203 3.31 8.11 -13.84
N PRO A 204 2.00 8.27 -13.54
CA PRO A 204 1.16 9.31 -14.15
C PRO A 204 1.39 10.72 -13.58
N LEU A 205 2.44 10.93 -12.79
CA LEU A 205 2.67 12.18 -12.07
C LEU A 205 4.16 12.46 -11.91
N SER A 206 4.53 13.74 -11.92
CA SER A 206 5.82 14.23 -11.45
C SER A 206 5.65 15.21 -10.29
N ALA A 207 6.58 15.19 -9.33
CA ALA A 207 6.58 16.12 -8.21
C ALA A 207 8.00 16.66 -7.96
N LYS A 208 8.16 17.98 -8.04
CA LYS A 208 9.46 18.64 -7.91
C LYS A 208 9.38 19.85 -6.98
N LEU A 209 10.43 20.07 -6.19
CA LEU A 209 10.56 21.29 -5.42
C LEU A 209 10.92 22.49 -6.29
N THR A 210 10.16 23.56 -6.11
CA THR A 210 10.45 24.89 -6.65
C THR A 210 11.57 25.56 -5.86
N ALA A 211 12.18 26.60 -6.43
CA ALA A 211 13.20 27.41 -5.74
C ALA A 211 12.66 28.05 -4.43
N ALA A 212 11.35 28.25 -4.32
CA ALA A 212 10.68 28.76 -3.13
C ALA A 212 10.36 27.68 -2.08
N GLY A 213 10.81 26.43 -2.27
CA GLY A 213 10.57 25.31 -1.36
C GLY A 213 9.13 24.75 -1.38
N LYS A 214 8.29 25.20 -2.33
CA LYS A 214 6.96 24.61 -2.59
C LYS A 214 7.08 23.43 -3.54
N LEU A 215 6.11 22.50 -3.48
CA LEU A 215 6.07 21.34 -4.36
C LEU A 215 5.21 21.64 -5.59
N LEU A 216 5.83 21.65 -6.78
CA LEU A 216 5.11 21.60 -8.05
C LEU A 216 4.76 20.14 -8.33
N VAL A 217 3.48 19.85 -8.47
CA VAL A 217 2.95 18.54 -8.83
C VAL A 217 2.30 18.66 -10.20
N GLU A 218 2.72 17.83 -11.14
CA GLU A 218 2.20 17.83 -12.52
C GLU A 218 1.61 16.46 -12.84
N ASN A 219 0.38 16.46 -13.35
CA ASN A 219 -0.24 15.32 -14.00
C ASN A 219 0.44 15.06 -15.34
N ARG A 220 0.81 13.80 -15.56
CA ARG A 220 1.47 13.29 -16.77
C ARG A 220 0.62 12.22 -17.48
N SER A 221 -0.58 11.92 -17.00
CA SER A 221 -1.58 11.12 -17.73
C SER A 221 -2.55 11.99 -18.52
N GLU A 222 -3.38 11.35 -19.34
CA GLU A 222 -4.45 12.01 -20.10
C GLU A 222 -5.67 12.27 -19.19
N GLU A 223 -5.79 11.51 -18.12
CA GLU A 223 -6.87 11.45 -17.16
C GLU A 223 -6.56 12.31 -15.94
N GLU A 224 -7.60 12.90 -15.35
CA GLU A 224 -7.50 13.59 -14.07
C GLU A 224 -7.06 12.62 -12.97
N ILE A 225 -6.09 13.04 -12.15
CA ILE A 225 -5.73 12.33 -10.92
C ILE A 225 -6.78 12.69 -9.87
N PRO A 226 -7.57 11.73 -9.36
CA PRO A 226 -8.76 12.06 -8.57
C PRO A 226 -8.47 12.81 -7.26
N ASN A 227 -7.34 12.52 -6.62
CA ASN A 227 -6.96 13.21 -5.39
C ASN A 227 -5.46 13.08 -5.11
N THR A 228 -4.90 14.06 -4.40
CA THR A 228 -3.50 14.12 -3.96
C THR A 228 -3.43 14.59 -2.50
N ILE A 229 -2.46 14.06 -1.74
CA ILE A 229 -2.16 14.46 -0.36
C ILE A 229 -0.64 14.58 -0.23
N LEU A 230 -0.16 15.77 0.13
CA LEU A 230 1.21 15.95 0.58
C LEU A 230 1.29 15.59 2.05
N VAL A 231 2.17 14.64 2.39
CA VAL A 231 2.40 14.17 3.76
C VAL A 231 3.85 14.49 4.16
N GLU A 232 4.01 14.99 5.37
CA GLU A 232 5.29 15.27 6.01
C GLU A 232 5.29 14.67 7.41
N ARG A 233 6.31 13.86 7.72
CA ARG A 233 6.55 13.36 9.07
C ARG A 233 7.99 13.59 9.49
N ARG A 234 8.16 14.14 10.69
CA ARG A 234 9.45 14.39 11.34
C ARG A 234 9.36 13.92 12.80
N GLY A 235 9.88 12.73 13.07
CA GLY A 235 9.73 12.09 14.38
C GLY A 235 8.25 11.90 14.74
N GLU A 236 7.82 12.49 15.85
CA GLU A 236 6.43 12.44 16.30
C GLU A 236 5.53 13.48 15.61
N GLN A 237 6.12 14.47 14.95
CA GLN A 237 5.36 15.55 14.31
C GLN A 237 4.88 15.12 12.92
N VAL A 238 3.58 15.32 12.66
CA VAL A 238 2.93 14.98 11.38
C VAL A 238 2.21 16.20 10.84
N GLY A 239 2.32 16.42 9.53
CA GLY A 239 1.55 17.40 8.80
C GLY A 239 1.12 16.83 7.46
N TYR A 240 -0.09 17.20 7.01
CA TYR A 240 -0.53 16.87 5.67
C TYR A 240 -1.35 17.99 5.04
N ARG A 241 -1.43 17.98 3.71
CA ARG A 241 -2.24 18.90 2.91
C ARG A 241 -2.93 18.14 1.79
N ILE A 242 -4.25 18.17 1.78
CA ILE A 242 -5.05 17.65 0.66
C ILE A 242 -4.93 18.63 -0.51
N GLY A 243 -4.39 18.16 -1.62
CA GLY A 243 -4.28 18.89 -2.89
C GLY A 243 -5.51 18.75 -3.78
N GLY A 244 -6.35 17.72 -3.54
CA GLY A 244 -7.55 17.46 -4.31
C GLY A 244 -7.26 16.91 -5.71
N ALA A 245 -8.29 16.97 -6.57
CA ALA A 245 -8.20 16.50 -7.94
C ALA A 245 -7.23 17.34 -8.78
N LEU A 246 -6.46 16.67 -9.64
CA LEU A 246 -5.37 17.27 -10.40
C LEU A 246 -5.53 16.96 -11.89
N ARG A 247 -5.96 17.96 -12.66
CA ARG A 247 -6.07 17.86 -14.13
C ARG A 247 -4.74 18.05 -14.83
N LYS A 248 -3.98 19.06 -14.42
CA LYS A 248 -2.74 19.47 -15.10
C LYS A 248 -1.60 19.67 -14.12
N ASP A 249 -1.66 20.70 -13.30
CA ASP A 249 -0.60 21.00 -12.34
C ASP A 249 -1.15 21.76 -11.12
N VAL A 250 -0.45 21.64 -9.98
CA VAL A 250 -0.74 22.36 -8.74
C VAL A 250 0.55 22.65 -8.00
N VAL A 251 0.62 23.79 -7.32
CA VAL A 251 1.72 24.11 -6.40
C VAL A 251 1.23 23.97 -4.96
N LEU A 252 1.73 22.96 -4.27
CA LEU A 252 1.43 22.71 -2.87
C LEU A 252 2.46 23.41 -1.97
N GLY A 253 1.97 24.22 -1.03
CA GLY A 253 2.79 24.72 0.07
C GLY A 253 3.11 23.61 1.07
N ALA A 254 4.10 23.85 1.93
CA ALA A 254 4.41 22.94 3.04
C ALA A 254 3.16 22.67 3.91
N ALA A 255 3.11 21.47 4.48
CA ALA A 255 2.12 21.12 5.47
C ALA A 255 2.56 21.61 6.86
N GLU A 256 1.63 22.14 7.65
CA GLU A 256 1.90 22.46 9.05
C GLU A 256 1.94 21.16 9.86
N LEU A 257 2.95 21.03 10.72
CA LEU A 257 3.22 19.79 11.48
C LEU A 257 2.38 19.69 12.77
N THR A 258 1.07 19.89 12.64
CA THR A 258 0.11 19.98 13.75
C THR A 258 -0.95 18.89 13.72
N ALA A 259 -0.91 18.00 12.72
CA ALA A 259 -1.86 16.92 12.57
C ALA A 259 -1.44 15.66 13.36
N THR A 260 -2.38 14.72 13.52
CA THR A 260 -2.08 13.39 14.02
C THR A 260 -2.10 12.33 12.91
N ILE A 261 -1.49 11.17 13.16
CA ILE A 261 -1.57 10.01 12.26
C ILE A 261 -3.03 9.56 12.09
N ASP A 262 -3.84 9.65 13.15
CA ASP A 262 -5.24 9.21 13.09
C ASP A 262 -6.11 10.16 12.28
N ASP A 263 -5.83 11.48 12.30
CA ASP A 263 -6.51 12.44 11.40
C ASP A 263 -6.21 12.13 9.93
N LEU A 264 -4.92 11.96 9.61
CA LEU A 264 -4.48 11.60 8.27
C LEU A 264 -5.06 10.24 7.84
N GLY A 265 -5.12 9.27 8.75
CA GLY A 265 -5.70 7.96 8.49
C GLY A 265 -7.18 8.06 8.11
N ARG A 266 -7.98 8.82 8.87
CA ARG A 266 -9.41 9.02 8.57
C ARG A 266 -9.63 9.68 7.20
N ASP A 267 -8.83 10.68 6.85
CA ASP A 267 -8.94 11.35 5.56
C ASP A 267 -8.54 10.44 4.39
N VAL A 268 -7.49 9.63 4.55
CA VAL A 268 -7.10 8.61 3.56
C VAL A 268 -8.19 7.55 3.40
N GLU A 269 -8.75 7.03 4.49
CA GLU A 269 -9.84 6.04 4.44
C GLU A 269 -11.07 6.61 3.73
N GLY A 270 -11.49 7.84 4.07
CA GLY A 270 -12.60 8.52 3.41
C GLY A 270 -12.35 8.74 1.91
N MET A 271 -11.12 9.05 1.53
CA MET A 271 -10.74 9.16 0.12
C MET A 271 -10.84 7.82 -0.62
N LEU A 272 -10.42 6.72 -0.01
CA LEU A 272 -10.50 5.38 -0.60
C LEU A 272 -11.96 4.94 -0.80
N VAL A 273 -12.81 5.17 0.20
CA VAL A 273 -14.27 4.89 0.10
C VAL A 273 -14.91 5.73 -1.01
N ALA A 274 -14.52 7.00 -1.14
CA ALA A 274 -15.01 7.86 -2.22
C ALA A 274 -14.61 7.37 -3.63
N GLN A 275 -13.61 6.50 -3.75
CA GLN A 275 -13.22 5.86 -5.02
C GLN A 275 -13.91 4.50 -5.26
N GLY A 276 -14.79 4.07 -4.34
CA GLY A 276 -15.62 2.88 -4.50
C GLY A 276 -15.19 1.67 -3.69
N LEU A 277 -14.14 1.76 -2.86
CA LEU A 277 -13.86 0.69 -1.88
C LEU A 277 -14.98 0.61 -0.85
N TYR A 278 -15.27 -0.60 -0.39
CA TYR A 278 -16.09 -0.77 0.81
C TYR A 278 -15.34 -0.25 2.04
N GLN A 279 -16.10 0.09 3.09
CA GLN A 279 -15.53 0.67 4.31
C GLN A 279 -14.48 -0.26 4.94
N ASP A 280 -14.77 -1.55 5.01
CA ASP A 280 -13.89 -2.58 5.55
C ASP A 280 -12.64 -2.80 4.66
N GLU A 281 -12.77 -2.69 3.34
CA GLU A 281 -11.63 -2.71 2.41
C GLU A 281 -10.71 -1.50 2.58
N ALA A 282 -11.28 -0.29 2.65
CA ALA A 282 -10.51 0.94 2.86
C ALA A 282 -9.78 0.90 4.20
N HIS A 283 -10.46 0.45 5.26
CA HIS A 283 -9.87 0.24 6.58
C HIS A 283 -8.75 -0.82 6.54
N ALA A 284 -8.99 -1.97 5.91
CA ALA A 284 -7.99 -3.03 5.76
C ALA A 284 -6.75 -2.56 4.99
N MET A 285 -6.94 -1.77 3.93
CA MET A 285 -5.85 -1.16 3.16
C MET A 285 -5.05 -0.18 4.03
N LEU A 286 -5.74 0.71 4.75
CA LEU A 286 -5.10 1.67 5.65
C LEU A 286 -4.30 0.95 6.74
N GLU A 287 -4.85 -0.04 7.42
CA GLU A 287 -4.15 -0.76 8.49
C GLU A 287 -2.97 -1.59 7.95
N THR A 288 -3.08 -2.14 6.74
CA THR A 288 -1.96 -2.80 6.06
C THR A 288 -0.81 -1.83 5.80
N TRP A 289 -1.10 -0.57 5.45
CA TRP A 289 -0.12 0.38 4.95
C TRP A 289 0.25 1.52 5.88
N ARG A 290 -0.50 1.83 6.94
CA ARG A 290 -0.34 3.05 7.75
C ARG A 290 1.09 3.24 8.27
N GLY A 291 1.73 2.17 8.72
CA GLY A 291 3.12 2.22 9.19
C GLY A 291 4.15 2.52 8.10
N SER A 292 3.82 2.23 6.84
CA SER A 292 4.66 2.48 5.65
C SER A 292 4.31 3.82 5.00
N TRP A 293 3.03 4.12 4.79
CA TRP A 293 2.56 5.39 4.21
C TRP A 293 2.89 6.58 5.11
N PHE A 294 2.87 6.41 6.43
CA PHE A 294 3.08 7.50 7.37
C PHE A 294 4.42 7.38 8.11
N GLU A 295 5.44 6.78 7.48
CA GLU A 295 6.79 6.71 8.05
C GLU A 295 7.54 8.05 7.98
N GLU A 296 8.77 8.11 8.51
CA GLU A 296 9.62 9.31 8.44
C GLU A 296 9.84 9.82 7.01
N GLY A 297 9.75 11.14 6.77
CA GLY A 297 10.04 11.75 5.47
C GLY A 297 8.89 12.54 4.84
N SER A 298 9.09 12.90 3.57
CA SER A 298 8.16 13.71 2.76
C SER A 298 7.66 12.89 1.57
N ARG A 299 6.36 12.90 1.30
CA ARG A 299 5.79 12.17 0.16
C ARG A 299 4.48 12.71 -0.32
N LEU A 300 4.16 12.41 -1.57
CA LEU A 300 2.84 12.60 -2.14
C LEU A 300 2.12 11.25 -2.19
N LEU A 301 0.95 11.17 -1.56
CA LEU A 301 -0.02 10.10 -1.79
C LEU A 301 -1.02 10.59 -2.83
N TYR A 302 -1.42 9.76 -3.78
CA TYR A 302 -2.42 10.13 -4.78
C TYR A 302 -3.24 8.91 -5.21
N ILE A 303 -4.47 9.14 -5.66
CA ILE A 303 -5.27 8.09 -6.30
C ILE A 303 -4.77 7.91 -7.73
N VAL A 304 -4.37 6.70 -8.10
CA VAL A 304 -3.96 6.39 -9.47
C VAL A 304 -5.22 6.33 -10.34
N PRO A 305 -5.28 7.02 -11.51
CA PRO A 305 -6.43 6.94 -12.40
C PRO A 305 -6.74 5.49 -12.81
N THR A 306 -8.01 5.08 -12.76
CA THR A 306 -8.41 3.70 -13.06
C THR A 306 -7.99 3.26 -14.46
N ALA A 307 -8.12 4.13 -15.48
CA ALA A 307 -7.66 3.84 -16.84
C ALA A 307 -6.15 3.55 -16.91
N PHE A 308 -5.35 4.27 -16.09
CA PHE A 308 -3.92 4.00 -15.99
C PHE A 308 -3.66 2.62 -15.37
N VAL A 309 -4.37 2.28 -14.28
CA VAL A 309 -4.28 0.96 -13.63
C VAL A 309 -4.67 -0.15 -14.62
N ASP A 310 -5.74 0.01 -15.39
CA ASP A 310 -6.17 -0.96 -16.40
C ASP A 310 -5.15 -1.13 -17.52
N GLY A 311 -4.44 -0.07 -17.89
CA GLY A 311 -3.36 -0.11 -18.88
C GLY A 311 -2.09 -0.83 -18.40
N VAL A 312 -1.68 -0.62 -17.14
CA VAL A 312 -0.42 -1.20 -16.61
C VAL A 312 -0.62 -2.53 -15.88
N LEU A 313 -1.83 -2.80 -15.38
CA LEU A 313 -2.24 -4.05 -14.75
C LEU A 313 -3.52 -4.61 -15.39
N PRO A 314 -3.52 -5.02 -16.68
CA PRO A 314 -4.71 -5.65 -17.26
C PRO A 314 -5.19 -6.86 -16.44
N LEU A 315 -6.44 -6.81 -15.98
CA LEU A 315 -7.09 -7.85 -15.18
C LEU A 315 -8.14 -8.59 -16.02
N SER A 316 -8.10 -9.92 -16.00
CA SER A 316 -9.11 -10.78 -16.61
C SER A 316 -9.59 -11.79 -15.59
N ILE A 317 -10.91 -11.91 -15.44
CA ILE A 317 -11.58 -12.86 -14.55
C ILE A 317 -12.65 -13.58 -15.37
N ASN A 318 -12.71 -14.91 -15.28
CA ASN A 318 -13.72 -15.71 -15.98
C ASN A 318 -14.39 -16.72 -15.03
N PRO A 319 -15.73 -16.75 -14.94
CA PRO A 319 -16.67 -15.84 -15.60
C PRO A 319 -16.49 -14.38 -15.17
N ALA A 320 -16.86 -13.47 -16.07
CA ALA A 320 -16.71 -12.04 -15.83
C ALA A 320 -17.56 -11.60 -14.62
N PRO A 321 -16.97 -10.87 -13.65
CA PRO A 321 -17.73 -10.26 -12.56
C PRO A 321 -18.82 -9.32 -13.08
N SER A 322 -19.92 -9.19 -12.35
CA SER A 322 -20.93 -8.15 -12.62
C SER A 322 -20.41 -6.75 -12.34
N GLN A 323 -19.41 -6.64 -11.47
CA GLN A 323 -18.77 -5.39 -11.11
C GLN A 323 -17.30 -5.65 -10.79
N THR A 324 -16.44 -4.76 -11.29
CA THR A 324 -15.02 -4.71 -10.94
C THR A 324 -14.70 -3.29 -10.45
N VAL A 325 -14.17 -3.16 -9.23
CA VAL A 325 -13.67 -1.90 -8.66
C VAL A 325 -12.17 -2.01 -8.45
N ARG A 326 -11.40 -1.00 -8.87
CA ARG A 326 -9.94 -1.00 -8.75
C ARG A 326 -9.46 0.35 -8.21
N VAL A 327 -8.92 0.36 -7.00
CA VAL A 327 -8.44 1.58 -6.32
C VAL A 327 -6.98 1.42 -5.94
N PHE A 328 -6.10 2.14 -6.62
CA PHE A 328 -4.67 2.12 -6.34
C PHE A 328 -4.21 3.45 -5.78
N VAL A 329 -3.32 3.39 -4.78
CA VAL A 329 -2.64 4.57 -4.23
C VAL A 329 -1.24 4.63 -4.82
N GLY A 330 -0.93 5.74 -5.47
CA GLY A 330 0.42 6.12 -5.80
C GLY A 330 1.08 6.77 -4.60
N ARG A 331 2.28 6.31 -4.26
CA ARG A 331 3.14 6.88 -3.25
C ARG A 331 4.44 7.33 -3.92
N LEU A 332 4.67 8.63 -3.92
CA LEU A 332 5.90 9.22 -4.44
C LEU A 332 6.67 9.87 -3.30
N GLU A 333 7.80 9.28 -2.92
CA GLU A 333 8.73 9.91 -1.97
C GLU A 333 9.38 11.14 -2.60
N ILE A 334 9.54 12.18 -1.79
CA ILE A 334 10.10 13.47 -2.21
C ILE A 334 11.38 13.71 -1.41
N VAL A 335 12.48 13.93 -2.12
CA VAL A 335 13.74 14.35 -1.50
C VAL A 335 13.67 15.85 -1.23
N THR A 336 13.29 16.23 -0.01
CA THR A 336 13.23 17.64 0.39
C THR A 336 14.52 18.12 1.03
N ARG A 337 14.72 19.44 1.10
CA ARG A 337 15.86 20.02 1.84
C ARG A 337 15.90 19.58 3.31
N ALA A 338 14.75 19.28 3.92
CA ALA A 338 14.70 18.73 5.27
C ALA A 338 15.17 17.27 5.30
N THR A 339 14.75 16.45 4.33
CA THR A 339 15.26 15.09 4.13
C THR A 339 16.78 15.08 3.92
N GLU A 340 17.30 15.93 3.03
CA GLU A 340 18.74 16.05 2.76
C GLU A 340 19.53 16.41 4.02
N LYS A 341 19.06 17.41 4.79
CA LYS A 341 19.70 17.81 6.05
C LYS A 341 19.68 16.70 7.09
N ALA A 342 18.56 15.97 7.21
CA ALA A 342 18.45 14.85 8.15
C ALA A 342 19.42 13.73 7.79
N VAL A 343 19.48 13.35 6.51
CA VAL A 343 20.40 12.32 6.02
C VAL A 343 21.85 12.78 6.15
N GLU A 344 22.19 13.99 5.70
CA GLU A 344 23.56 14.52 5.81
C GLU A 344 24.02 14.60 7.26
N GLY A 345 23.17 15.12 8.16
CA GLY A 345 23.44 15.17 9.59
C GLY A 345 23.71 13.78 10.15
N ALA A 346 22.84 12.81 9.85
CA ALA A 346 22.98 11.44 10.32
C ALA A 346 24.24 10.75 9.79
N LEU A 347 24.65 11.04 8.54
CA LEU A 347 25.90 10.54 7.98
C LEU A 347 27.13 11.12 8.71
N VAL A 348 27.11 12.42 9.01
CA VAL A 348 28.21 13.10 9.72
C VAL A 348 28.35 12.61 11.16
N THR A 349 27.22 12.36 11.84
CA THR A 349 27.22 11.91 13.25
C THR A 349 27.22 10.39 13.40
N HIS A 350 27.28 9.63 12.30
CA HIS A 350 27.13 8.17 12.29
C HIS A 350 25.85 7.68 13.00
N ASP A 351 24.77 8.44 12.91
CA ASP A 351 23.47 8.09 13.50
C ASP A 351 22.78 7.01 12.65
N SER A 352 23.08 5.76 12.99
CA SER A 352 22.52 4.59 12.31
C SER A 352 21.00 4.48 12.49
N ALA A 353 20.43 5.02 13.57
CA ALA A 353 19.00 4.96 13.81
C ALA A 353 18.24 5.84 12.82
N THR A 354 18.70 7.08 12.62
CA THR A 354 18.12 7.99 11.62
C THR A 354 18.32 7.46 10.19
N LEU A 355 19.51 6.95 9.85
CA LEU A 355 19.75 6.37 8.53
C LEU A 355 18.83 5.18 8.23
N LYS A 356 18.55 4.35 9.24
CA LYS A 356 17.61 3.24 9.12
C LYS A 356 16.17 3.70 8.83
N MET A 357 15.74 4.85 9.33
CA MET A 357 14.42 5.41 9.01
C MET A 357 14.26 5.71 7.52
N TYR A 358 15.34 6.10 6.85
CA TYR A 358 15.40 6.32 5.40
C TYR A 358 15.86 5.08 4.62
N GLY A 359 16.15 3.95 5.29
CA GLY A 359 17.00 2.87 4.77
C GLY A 359 16.60 2.34 3.38
N ARG A 360 15.30 2.11 3.14
CA ARG A 360 14.81 1.62 1.83
C ARG A 360 14.94 2.63 0.69
N PHE A 361 15.10 3.91 1.01
CA PHE A 361 15.20 5.03 0.06
C PHE A 361 16.54 5.77 0.17
N LEU A 362 17.44 5.33 1.05
CA LEU A 362 18.67 6.03 1.36
C LEU A 362 19.58 6.15 0.13
N GLU A 363 19.67 5.08 -0.67
CA GLU A 363 20.41 5.08 -1.93
C GLU A 363 19.91 6.16 -2.90
N PRO A 364 18.63 6.18 -3.32
CA PRO A 364 18.15 7.18 -4.26
C PRO A 364 18.08 8.60 -3.68
N ILE A 365 17.92 8.75 -2.36
CA ILE A 365 18.08 10.06 -1.69
C ILE A 365 19.51 10.57 -1.90
N LEU A 366 20.53 9.74 -1.61
CA LEU A 366 21.93 10.14 -1.77
C LEU A 366 22.31 10.33 -3.24
N ALA A 367 21.75 9.53 -4.15
CA ALA A 367 21.94 9.74 -5.59
C ALA A 367 21.41 11.12 -6.03
N THR A 368 20.25 11.54 -5.52
CA THR A 368 19.69 12.88 -5.78
C THR A 368 20.59 13.97 -5.20
N MET A 369 21.06 13.81 -3.95
CA MET A 369 21.99 14.75 -3.32
C MET A 369 23.31 14.88 -4.09
N ILE A 370 23.85 13.77 -4.61
CA ILE A 370 25.09 13.75 -5.41
C ILE A 370 24.90 14.50 -6.74
N GLN A 371 23.75 14.34 -7.40
CA GLN A 371 23.46 15.04 -8.66
C GLN A 371 23.40 16.56 -8.50
N GLU A 372 22.96 17.06 -7.34
CA GLU A 372 22.88 18.49 -7.05
C GLU A 372 24.17 19.06 -6.43
N GLU A 373 25.11 18.20 -6.02
CA GLU A 373 26.31 18.62 -5.31
C GLU A 373 27.43 19.02 -6.28
N SER A 374 27.91 20.26 -6.14
CA SER A 374 29.01 20.78 -6.95
C SER A 374 30.39 20.54 -6.32
N ASN A 375 30.47 20.26 -5.01
CA ASN A 375 31.72 20.01 -4.31
C ASN A 375 32.15 18.53 -4.41
N PRO A 376 33.26 18.20 -5.11
CA PRO A 376 33.70 16.82 -5.29
C PRO A 376 34.04 16.10 -3.97
N ALA A 377 34.50 16.83 -2.95
CA ALA A 377 34.81 16.25 -1.65
C ALA A 377 33.55 15.88 -0.86
N ARG A 378 32.41 16.56 -1.08
CA ARG A 378 31.11 16.16 -0.52
C ARG A 378 30.56 14.94 -1.25
N VAL A 379 30.62 14.93 -2.58
CA VAL A 379 30.24 13.76 -3.40
C VAL A 379 30.98 12.50 -2.95
N GLN A 380 32.30 12.58 -2.78
CA GLN A 380 33.10 11.43 -2.33
C GLN A 380 32.68 10.94 -0.94
N ARG A 381 32.35 11.86 -0.02
CA ARG A 381 31.85 11.50 1.32
C ARG A 381 30.51 10.78 1.25
N TYR A 382 29.57 11.22 0.41
CA TYR A 382 28.29 10.54 0.23
C TYR A 382 28.47 9.11 -0.30
N TYR A 383 29.34 8.88 -1.28
CA TYR A 383 29.64 7.53 -1.76
C TYR A 383 30.26 6.64 -0.68
N GLN A 384 31.22 7.16 0.08
CA GLN A 384 31.85 6.41 1.18
C GLN A 384 30.83 6.02 2.25
N ALA A 385 29.94 6.95 2.61
CA ALA A 385 28.91 6.73 3.61
C ALA A 385 27.87 5.70 3.15
N LEU A 386 27.44 5.78 1.89
CA LEU A 386 26.54 4.79 1.27
C LEU A 386 27.14 3.38 1.30
N ASN A 387 28.40 3.26 0.88
CA ASN A 387 29.12 1.98 0.88
C ASN A 387 29.28 1.42 2.30
N SER A 388 29.57 2.27 3.28
CA SER A 388 29.68 1.87 4.69
C SER A 388 28.35 1.36 5.23
N TYR A 389 27.25 2.08 4.99
CA TYR A 389 25.91 1.67 5.41
C TYR A 389 25.51 0.32 4.83
N PHE A 390 25.58 0.14 3.51
CA PHE A 390 25.18 -1.14 2.90
C PHE A 390 26.12 -2.30 3.24
N SER A 391 27.42 -2.04 3.40
CA SER A 391 28.34 -3.08 3.89
C SER A 391 27.95 -3.57 5.29
N SER A 392 27.49 -2.65 6.16
CA SER A 392 27.03 -2.99 7.50
C SER A 392 25.71 -3.78 7.47
N GLU A 393 24.77 -3.41 6.61
CA GLU A 393 23.48 -4.10 6.45
C GLU A 393 23.67 -5.52 5.89
N VAL A 394 24.52 -5.69 4.88
CA VAL A 394 24.86 -7.02 4.34
C VAL A 394 25.51 -7.89 5.41
N ALA A 395 26.42 -7.34 6.21
CA ALA A 395 27.05 -8.06 7.32
C ALA A 395 26.07 -8.38 8.47
N HIS A 396 24.99 -7.61 8.64
CA HIS A 396 23.92 -7.89 9.60
C HIS A 396 23.00 -9.00 9.09
N ASN A 397 22.58 -8.94 7.82
CA ASN A 397 21.69 -9.93 7.20
C ASN A 397 22.34 -11.32 7.13
N ARG A 398 23.64 -11.40 6.77
CA ARG A 398 24.42 -12.67 6.80
C ARG A 398 24.56 -13.31 8.18
N ARG A 399 24.27 -12.58 9.26
CA ARG A 399 24.30 -13.11 10.64
C ARG A 399 22.92 -13.55 11.13
N ARG A 400 21.86 -13.24 10.37
CA ARG A 400 20.46 -13.57 10.67
C ARG A 400 19.94 -14.75 9.84
N ASP A 401 20.52 -15.00 8.67
CA ASP A 401 20.45 -16.26 7.93
C ASP A 401 21.37 -17.30 8.58
#